data_AF-A0A529HPD1-F1
#
_entry.id   AF-A0A529HPD1-F1
#
_cell.length_a   1.000
_cell.length_b   1.000
_cell.length_c   1.000
_cell.angle_alpha   90.00
_cell.angle_beta   90.00
_cell.angle_gamma   90.00
#
_symmetry.space_group_name_H-M   'P 1'
#
loop_
_entity.id
_entity.type
_entity.pdbx_description
1 polymer ?
#
loop_
_entity_poly.entity_id
_entity_poly.type
_entity_poly.pdbx_seq_one_letter_code
_entity_poly.pdbx_strand_id
1 'polypeptide(L)'
;WLAGSRSDPDAYIGYVFLYFYGLERRLILEESPPDADGVVAEVRRLLQVYGGNGSFKRYAGELLSAYQLKSAQLPEKFDLEVQENSYEIPIMLKVALGMRVRGGEAIEPDLLLAYVLADPETRVRTPARRAQTLLRELFAEAVEKQYPKGVRVPAAGVRKLKVNYRACSGTFDLAIRPFGGDLPDITNRSEPIGGARRIFDDCTDRLDDYSRMLGRSEGLKPSLAAVA
;
A
#
# COMPACT_ATOMS: atom_id res chain seq x y z
N TRP A 1 -26.39 11.33 -16.40
CA TRP A 1 -25.20 11.26 -15.55
C TRP A 1 -24.25 12.44 -15.78
N LEU A 2 -23.64 12.61 -16.97
CA LEU A 2 -22.71 13.73 -17.24
C LEU A 2 -23.33 15.12 -17.10
N ALA A 3 -24.60 15.29 -17.45
CA ALA A 3 -25.34 16.54 -17.27
C ALA A 3 -25.80 16.80 -15.81
N GLY A 4 -25.45 15.92 -14.87
CA GLY A 4 -25.83 16.01 -13.46
C GLY A 4 -24.62 15.99 -12.53
N SER A 5 -24.82 15.57 -11.28
CA SER A 5 -23.78 15.56 -10.24
C SER A 5 -22.67 14.51 -10.44
N ARG A 6 -22.87 13.53 -11.33
CA ARG A 6 -21.99 12.36 -11.50
C ARG A 6 -21.82 11.55 -10.19
N SER A 7 -22.90 11.45 -9.40
CA SER A 7 -22.90 10.80 -8.07
C SER A 7 -23.96 9.72 -7.90
N ASP A 8 -24.69 9.36 -8.96
CA ASP A 8 -25.69 8.29 -8.91
C ASP A 8 -24.97 6.93 -8.79
N PRO A 9 -25.04 6.24 -7.64
CA PRO A 9 -24.29 4.99 -7.41
C PRO A 9 -24.74 3.85 -8.33
N ASP A 10 -25.97 3.93 -8.87
CA ASP A 10 -26.55 2.91 -9.75
C ASP A 10 -26.29 3.20 -11.25
N ALA A 11 -25.55 4.28 -11.54
CA ALA A 11 -25.17 4.61 -12.91
C ALA A 11 -24.40 3.46 -13.58
N TYR A 12 -24.68 3.19 -14.85
CA TYR A 12 -23.93 2.21 -15.62
C TYR A 12 -22.43 2.53 -15.61
N ILE A 13 -21.64 1.58 -15.08
CA ILE A 13 -20.22 1.81 -14.78
C ILE A 13 -19.39 2.20 -16.01
N GLY A 14 -19.81 1.80 -17.21
CA GLY A 14 -19.16 2.19 -18.46
C GLY A 14 -19.13 3.71 -18.67
N TYR A 15 -20.16 4.45 -18.23
CA TYR A 15 -20.16 5.91 -18.32
C TYR A 15 -19.12 6.55 -17.39
N VAL A 16 -18.94 5.96 -16.20
CA VAL A 16 -17.93 6.40 -15.23
C VAL A 16 -16.53 6.18 -15.80
N PHE A 17 -16.28 5.02 -16.42
CA PHE A 17 -15.00 4.72 -17.08
C PHE A 17 -14.70 5.67 -18.25
N LEU A 18 -15.67 5.94 -19.13
CA LEU A 18 -15.48 6.88 -20.23
C LEU A 18 -15.09 8.29 -19.74
N TYR A 19 -15.70 8.75 -18.65
CA TYR A 19 -15.33 10.02 -18.02
C TYR A 19 -13.95 9.95 -17.36
N PHE A 20 -13.67 8.85 -16.65
CA PHE A 20 -12.38 8.59 -16.01
C PHE A 20 -11.22 8.60 -17.01
N TYR A 21 -11.39 8.10 -18.24
CA TYR A 21 -10.34 8.15 -19.27
C TYR A 21 -9.89 9.57 -19.60
N GLY A 22 -10.80 10.55 -19.54
CA GLY A 22 -10.46 11.97 -19.68
C GLY A 22 -9.59 12.47 -18.54
N LEU A 23 -9.97 12.15 -17.29
CA LEU A 23 -9.21 12.52 -16.09
C LEU A 23 -7.83 11.88 -16.06
N GLU A 24 -7.75 10.60 -16.44
CA GLU A 24 -6.53 9.81 -16.55
C GLU A 24 -5.54 10.47 -17.52
N ARG A 25 -5.99 10.82 -18.72
CA ARG A 25 -5.16 11.51 -19.72
C ARG A 25 -4.70 12.87 -19.21
N ARG A 26 -5.59 13.64 -18.58
CA ARG A 26 -5.31 14.97 -18.04
C ARG A 26 -4.16 14.93 -17.02
N LEU A 27 -4.19 14.02 -16.06
CA LEU A 27 -3.14 13.88 -15.04
C LEU A 27 -1.83 13.31 -15.60
N ILE A 28 -1.93 12.34 -16.50
CA ILE A 28 -0.77 11.50 -16.84
C ILE A 28 -0.04 11.95 -18.11
N LEU A 29 -0.73 12.48 -19.11
CA LEU A 29 -0.09 12.88 -20.37
C LEU A 29 0.30 14.36 -20.40
N GLU A 30 -0.35 15.22 -19.61
CA GLU A 30 0.02 16.63 -19.54
C GLU A 30 1.09 16.87 -18.48
N GLU A 31 2.12 17.65 -18.77
CA GLU A 31 3.26 17.84 -17.86
C GLU A 31 2.89 18.64 -16.60
N SER A 32 1.97 19.59 -16.70
CA SER A 32 1.55 20.45 -15.58
C SER A 32 0.14 21.01 -15.81
N PRO A 33 -0.91 20.17 -15.71
CA PRO A 33 -2.28 20.64 -15.90
C PRO A 33 -2.66 21.60 -14.76
N PRO A 34 -3.12 22.84 -15.05
CA PRO A 34 -3.40 23.85 -14.02
C PRO A 34 -4.55 23.46 -13.09
N ASP A 35 -5.39 22.51 -13.51
CA ASP A 35 -6.54 21.96 -12.81
C ASP A 35 -6.25 20.61 -12.13
N ALA A 36 -4.98 20.20 -12.05
CA ALA A 36 -4.51 18.95 -11.44
C ALA A 36 -5.24 18.59 -10.13
N ASP A 37 -5.26 19.51 -9.17
CA ASP A 37 -5.84 19.29 -7.85
C ASP A 37 -7.35 19.04 -7.94
N GLY A 38 -8.05 19.73 -8.84
CA GLY A 38 -9.46 19.52 -9.12
C GLY A 38 -9.73 18.14 -9.73
N VAL A 39 -8.86 17.70 -10.65
CA VAL A 39 -8.95 16.37 -11.26
C VAL A 39 -8.68 15.27 -10.23
N VAL A 40 -7.66 15.42 -9.39
CA VAL A 40 -7.36 14.50 -8.28
C VAL A 40 -8.54 14.43 -7.29
N ALA A 41 -9.11 15.58 -6.92
CA ALA A 41 -10.29 15.63 -6.05
C ALA A 41 -11.48 14.92 -6.68
N GLU A 42 -11.70 15.07 -7.99
CA GLU A 42 -12.77 14.37 -8.71
C GLU A 42 -12.54 12.85 -8.75
N VAL A 43 -11.32 12.38 -8.99
CA VAL A 43 -11.00 10.94 -8.94
C VAL A 43 -11.28 10.37 -7.55
N ARG A 44 -10.88 11.07 -6.48
CA ARG A 44 -11.20 10.66 -5.10
C ARG A 44 -12.69 10.65 -4.82
N ARG A 45 -13.44 11.66 -5.28
CA ARG A 45 -14.91 11.71 -5.15
C ARG A 45 -15.57 10.53 -5.87
N LEU A 46 -15.16 10.24 -7.10
CA LEU A 46 -15.66 9.08 -7.84
C LEU A 46 -15.32 7.78 -7.12
N LEU A 47 -14.14 7.67 -6.51
CA LEU A 47 -13.77 6.50 -5.72
C LEU A 47 -14.67 6.31 -4.48
N GLN A 48 -15.14 7.41 -3.86
CA GLN A 48 -16.11 7.33 -2.76
C GLN A 48 -17.47 6.81 -3.23
N VAL A 49 -17.92 7.19 -4.43
CA VAL A 49 -19.24 6.78 -4.97
C VAL A 49 -19.19 5.37 -5.57
N TYR A 50 -18.15 5.07 -6.37
CA TYR A 50 -18.07 3.86 -7.19
C TYR A 50 -17.00 2.86 -6.72
N GLY A 51 -16.35 3.10 -5.58
CA GLY A 51 -15.29 2.24 -5.04
C GLY A 51 -15.74 0.84 -4.63
N GLY A 52 -17.05 0.60 -4.56
CA GLY A 52 -17.60 -0.76 -4.45
C GLY A 52 -17.33 -1.63 -5.69
N ASN A 53 -17.11 -1.01 -6.86
CA ASN A 53 -16.66 -1.72 -8.05
C ASN A 53 -15.14 -1.95 -7.98
N GLY A 54 -14.72 -3.21 -7.83
CA GLY A 54 -13.31 -3.56 -7.65
C GLY A 54 -12.39 -3.13 -8.81
N SER A 55 -12.89 -3.14 -10.06
CA SER A 55 -12.11 -2.68 -11.21
C SER A 55 -11.90 -1.17 -11.15
N PHE A 56 -12.96 -0.40 -10.91
CA PHE A 56 -12.85 1.06 -10.80
C PHE A 56 -11.97 1.47 -9.61
N LYS A 57 -12.14 0.81 -8.46
CA LYS A 57 -11.29 1.04 -7.28
C LYS A 57 -9.81 0.87 -7.60
N ARG A 58 -9.45 -0.21 -8.29
CA ARG A 58 -8.07 -0.48 -8.69
C ARG A 58 -7.53 0.60 -9.61
N TYR A 59 -8.21 0.88 -10.74
CA TYR A 59 -7.72 1.86 -11.71
C TYR A 59 -7.64 3.28 -11.16
N ALA A 60 -8.61 3.71 -10.35
CA ALA A 60 -8.58 5.02 -9.69
C ALA A 60 -7.41 5.12 -8.70
N GLY A 61 -7.15 4.08 -7.90
CA GLY A 61 -6.00 4.05 -6.98
C GLY A 61 -4.66 4.06 -7.71
N GLU A 62 -4.54 3.30 -8.81
CA GLU A 62 -3.35 3.28 -9.67
C GLU A 62 -3.09 4.65 -10.29
N LEU A 63 -4.12 5.34 -10.78
CA LEU A 63 -4.01 6.70 -11.33
C LEU A 63 -3.51 7.70 -10.27
N LEU A 64 -4.12 7.69 -9.07
CA LEU A 64 -3.72 8.58 -7.98
C LEU A 64 -2.26 8.35 -7.56
N SER A 65 -1.84 7.08 -7.44
CA SER A 65 -0.46 6.72 -7.12
C SER A 65 0.50 7.16 -8.23
N ALA A 66 0.18 6.87 -9.49
CA ALA A 66 0.99 7.25 -10.65
C ALA A 66 1.18 8.77 -10.75
N TYR A 67 0.10 9.53 -10.57
CA TYR A 67 0.16 10.98 -10.59
C TYR A 67 1.02 11.56 -9.46
N GLN A 68 0.87 11.02 -8.24
CA GLN A 68 1.70 11.42 -7.09
C GLN A 68 3.18 11.15 -7.34
N LEU A 69 3.53 10.03 -7.98
CA LEU A 69 4.92 9.72 -8.31
C LEU A 69 5.47 10.61 -9.43
N LYS A 70 4.62 11.03 -10.36
CA LYS A 70 4.98 11.91 -11.47
C LYS A 70 5.16 13.36 -11.03
N SER A 71 4.40 13.84 -10.04
CA SER A 71 4.37 15.26 -9.64
C SER A 71 5.67 15.79 -9.02
N ALA A 72 6.71 14.96 -8.85
CA ALA A 72 7.99 15.30 -8.25
C ALA A 72 7.93 15.87 -6.81
N GLN A 73 6.73 15.91 -6.22
CA GLN A 73 6.49 16.39 -4.87
C GLN A 73 6.39 15.19 -3.93
N LEU A 74 7.33 15.12 -3.00
CA LEU A 74 7.28 14.13 -1.93
C LEU A 74 6.09 14.43 -1.03
N PRO A 75 5.18 13.46 -0.82
CA PRO A 75 4.10 13.64 0.11
C PRO A 75 4.63 13.69 1.54
N GLU A 76 3.99 14.48 2.40
CA GLU A 76 4.29 14.48 3.85
C GLU A 76 3.99 13.12 4.49
N LYS A 77 2.98 12.41 3.97
CA LYS A 77 2.59 11.06 4.40
C LYS A 77 2.31 10.18 3.19
N PHE A 78 2.83 8.96 3.22
CA PHE A 78 2.44 7.93 2.27
C PHE A 78 1.09 7.37 2.68
N ASP A 79 0.14 7.40 1.75
CA ASP A 79 -1.09 6.63 1.92
C ASP A 79 -0.77 5.17 1.57
N LEU A 80 -0.75 4.33 2.60
CA LEU A 80 -0.35 2.94 2.51
C LEU A 80 -1.58 2.03 2.56
N GLU A 81 -2.70 2.40 1.92
CA GLU A 81 -3.87 1.52 1.83
C GLU A 81 -3.46 0.11 1.40
N VAL A 82 -3.51 -0.84 2.36
CA VAL A 82 -3.14 -2.23 2.14
C VAL A 82 -4.40 -2.99 1.77
N GLN A 83 -4.42 -3.56 0.56
CA GLN A 83 -5.31 -4.66 0.26
C GLN A 83 -4.59 -5.98 0.57
N GLU A 84 -5.15 -6.75 1.50
CA GLU A 84 -4.68 -8.11 1.76
C GLU A 84 -4.76 -8.96 0.49
N ASN A 85 -3.78 -9.84 0.28
CA ASN A 85 -3.73 -10.76 -0.87
C ASN A 85 -3.83 -10.05 -2.23
N SER A 86 -3.24 -8.85 -2.34
CA SER A 86 -3.05 -8.23 -3.64
C SER A 86 -2.23 -9.17 -4.55
N TYR A 87 -2.53 -9.21 -5.86
CA TYR A 87 -1.71 -9.99 -6.81
C TYR A 87 -0.31 -9.39 -6.97
N GLU A 88 -0.14 -8.10 -6.66
CA GLU A 88 1.11 -7.37 -6.70
C GLU A 88 1.17 -6.36 -5.56
N ILE A 89 2.36 -6.23 -4.95
CA ILE A 89 2.61 -5.23 -3.90
C ILE A 89 2.31 -3.82 -4.43
N PRO A 90 1.46 -3.03 -3.74
CA PRO A 90 1.17 -1.64 -4.08
C PRO A 90 2.43 -0.80 -4.30
N ILE A 91 2.44 0.00 -5.37
CA ILE A 91 3.64 0.73 -5.76
C ILE A 91 4.12 1.71 -4.67
N MET A 92 3.19 2.33 -3.94
CA MET A 92 3.52 3.28 -2.89
C MET A 92 4.27 2.63 -1.72
N LEU A 93 4.05 1.34 -1.44
CA LEU A 93 4.86 0.59 -0.46
C LEU A 93 6.29 0.39 -0.95
N LYS A 94 6.48 0.02 -2.22
CA LYS A 94 7.82 -0.12 -2.82
C LYS A 94 8.57 1.21 -2.81
N VAL A 95 7.86 2.30 -3.10
CA VAL A 95 8.39 3.67 -3.08
C VAL A 95 8.79 4.07 -1.67
N ALA A 96 7.93 3.88 -0.67
CA ALA A 96 8.23 4.20 0.73
C ALA A 96 9.47 3.45 1.23
N LEU A 97 9.58 2.14 0.93
CA LEU A 97 10.80 1.36 1.23
C LEU A 97 12.02 1.94 0.52
N GLY A 98 11.93 2.19 -0.79
CA GLY A 98 13.02 2.76 -1.57
C GLY A 98 13.49 4.13 -1.05
N MET A 99 12.57 4.97 -0.57
CA MET A 99 12.87 6.26 0.04
C MET A 99 13.73 6.10 1.29
N ARG A 100 13.37 5.18 2.21
CA ARG A 100 14.16 4.89 3.42
C ARG A 100 15.55 4.41 3.06
N VAL A 101 15.65 3.49 2.11
CA VAL A 101 16.95 2.95 1.66
C VAL A 101 17.82 4.02 1.02
N ARG A 102 17.24 4.91 0.20
CA ARG A 102 17.96 6.04 -0.41
C ARG A 102 18.43 7.05 0.63
N GLY A 103 17.61 7.34 1.64
CA GLY A 103 17.94 8.24 2.74
C GLY A 103 18.88 7.62 3.79
N GLY A 104 19.17 6.32 3.71
CA GLY A 104 19.90 5.60 4.75
C GLY A 104 19.15 5.51 6.08
N GLU A 105 17.83 5.73 6.07
CA GLU A 105 16.94 5.73 7.22
C GLU A 105 16.61 4.29 7.66
N ALA A 106 16.17 4.15 8.91
CA ALA A 106 15.59 2.88 9.35
C ALA A 106 14.19 2.72 8.77
N ILE A 107 13.87 1.51 8.32
CA ILE A 107 12.51 1.15 7.91
C ILE A 107 11.71 0.90 9.19
N GLU A 108 10.60 1.62 9.33
CA GLU A 108 9.73 1.50 10.50
C GLU A 108 9.01 0.15 10.51
N PRO A 109 8.76 -0.45 11.70
CA PRO A 109 8.02 -1.71 11.78
C PRO A 109 6.65 -1.65 11.11
N ASP A 110 5.97 -0.51 11.19
CA ASP A 110 4.66 -0.32 10.55
C ASP A 110 4.73 -0.39 9.02
N LEU A 111 5.81 0.14 8.41
CA LEU A 111 6.01 0.06 6.97
C LEU A 111 6.36 -1.37 6.54
N LEU A 112 7.15 -2.09 7.34
CA LEU A 112 7.42 -3.52 7.11
C LEU A 112 6.16 -4.36 7.23
N LEU A 113 5.33 -4.11 8.25
CA LEU A 113 4.07 -4.82 8.44
C LEU A 113 3.12 -4.55 7.28
N ALA A 114 2.98 -3.30 6.84
CA ALA A 114 2.16 -2.95 5.68
C ALA A 114 2.65 -3.66 4.41
N TYR A 115 3.96 -3.74 4.21
CA TYR A 115 4.54 -4.53 3.12
C TYR A 115 4.18 -6.02 3.25
N VAL A 116 4.41 -6.62 4.41
CA VAL A 116 4.18 -8.06 4.64
C VAL A 116 2.71 -8.43 4.43
N LEU A 117 1.78 -7.59 4.89
CA LEU A 117 0.34 -7.79 4.68
C LEU A 117 -0.08 -7.68 3.21
N ALA A 118 0.63 -6.87 2.41
CA ALA A 118 0.38 -6.72 0.97
C ALA A 118 1.08 -7.79 0.12
N ASP A 119 2.14 -8.39 0.63
CA ASP A 119 3.01 -9.33 -0.11
C ASP A 119 2.22 -10.59 -0.52
N PRO A 120 2.13 -10.91 -1.83
CA PRO A 120 1.47 -12.12 -2.31
C PRO A 120 2.05 -13.42 -1.73
N GLU A 121 3.32 -13.40 -1.29
CA GLU A 121 3.97 -14.55 -0.65
C GLU A 121 3.55 -14.73 0.82
N THR A 122 2.83 -13.78 1.42
CA THR A 122 2.36 -13.85 2.80
C THR A 122 0.93 -14.37 2.87
N ARG A 123 0.72 -15.43 3.65
CA ARG A 123 -0.62 -15.92 3.96
C ARG A 123 -1.17 -15.28 5.24
N VAL A 124 -2.02 -14.26 5.09
CA VAL A 124 -2.69 -13.62 6.24
C VAL A 124 -3.77 -14.56 6.82
N ARG A 125 -3.55 -15.10 8.02
CA ARG A 125 -4.48 -16.00 8.74
C ARG A 125 -5.49 -15.23 9.60
N THR A 126 -6.56 -15.92 10.02
CA THR A 126 -7.66 -15.33 10.81
C THR A 126 -7.24 -14.62 12.11
N PRO A 127 -6.29 -15.12 12.93
CA PRO A 127 -5.87 -14.43 14.14
C PRO A 127 -5.30 -13.02 13.86
N ALA A 128 -4.44 -12.89 12.86
CA ALA A 128 -3.89 -11.62 12.39
C ALA A 128 -4.99 -10.64 11.94
N ARG A 129 -6.04 -11.14 11.27
CA ARG A 129 -7.18 -10.31 10.84
C ARG A 129 -8.05 -9.80 11.99
N ARG A 130 -8.26 -10.63 13.01
CA ARG A 130 -9.17 -10.31 14.13
C ARG A 130 -8.52 -9.40 15.17
N ALA A 131 -7.20 -9.48 15.32
CA ALA A 131 -6.45 -8.78 16.35
C ALA A 131 -5.40 -7.82 15.75
N GLN A 132 -5.79 -7.00 14.78
CA GLN A 132 -4.85 -6.14 14.03
C GLN A 132 -4.04 -5.19 14.92
N THR A 133 -4.66 -4.57 15.93
CA THR A 133 -3.96 -3.69 16.87
C THR A 133 -2.86 -4.44 17.61
N LEU A 134 -3.19 -5.61 18.16
CA LEU A 134 -2.26 -6.43 18.91
C LEU A 134 -1.18 -7.04 18.02
N LEU A 135 -1.53 -7.46 16.80
CA LEU A 135 -0.58 -7.89 15.78
C LEU A 135 0.45 -6.79 15.51
N ARG A 136 0.01 -5.54 15.33
CA ARG A 136 0.89 -4.40 15.07
C ARG A 136 1.87 -4.20 16.21
N GLU A 137 1.40 -4.24 17.45
CA GLU A 137 2.23 -4.09 18.64
C GLU A 137 3.25 -5.23 18.79
N LEU A 138 2.81 -6.49 18.67
CA LEU A 138 3.68 -7.67 18.74
C LEU A 138 4.73 -7.67 17.63
N PHE A 139 4.32 -7.30 16.41
CA PHE A 139 5.21 -7.21 15.27
C PHE A 139 6.27 -6.12 15.48
N ALA A 140 5.87 -4.94 15.96
CA ALA A 140 6.80 -3.86 16.27
C ALA A 140 7.84 -4.28 17.31
N GLU A 141 7.39 -4.86 18.44
CA GLU A 141 8.28 -5.35 19.50
C GLU A 141 9.26 -6.42 18.96
N ALA A 142 8.77 -7.36 18.17
CA ALA A 142 9.60 -8.42 17.61
C ALA A 142 10.62 -7.89 16.58
N VAL A 143 10.24 -6.91 15.74
CA VAL A 143 11.16 -6.23 14.82
C VAL A 143 12.24 -5.48 15.59
N GLU A 144 11.86 -4.72 16.62
CA GLU A 144 12.82 -3.94 17.43
C GLU A 144 13.79 -4.85 18.19
N LYS A 145 13.31 -5.98 18.70
CA LYS A 145 14.14 -7.00 19.35
C LYS A 145 15.13 -7.64 18.37
N GLN A 146 14.69 -7.98 17.16
CA GLN A 146 15.54 -8.59 16.13
C GLN A 146 16.52 -7.58 15.53
N TYR A 147 16.12 -6.31 15.43
CA TYR A 147 16.86 -5.22 14.82
C TYR A 147 17.01 -4.04 15.80
N PRO A 148 17.81 -4.18 16.87
CA PRO A 148 17.93 -3.16 17.92
C PRO A 148 18.54 -1.83 17.44
N LYS A 149 19.11 -1.79 16.22
CA LYS A 149 19.63 -0.57 15.57
C LYS A 149 18.73 -0.06 14.44
N GLY A 150 17.52 -0.60 14.34
CA GLY A 150 16.57 -0.38 13.25
C GLY A 150 16.88 -1.22 12.01
N VAL A 151 15.85 -1.46 11.20
CA VAL A 151 15.98 -2.21 9.94
C VAL A 151 16.57 -1.30 8.88
N ARG A 152 17.83 -1.51 8.52
CA ARG A 152 18.56 -0.68 7.54
C ARG A 152 19.08 -1.52 6.40
N VAL A 153 18.94 -1.02 5.18
CA VAL A 153 19.46 -1.67 3.97
C VAL A 153 20.43 -0.71 3.28
N PRO A 154 21.67 -1.11 3.00
CA PRO A 154 22.58 -0.30 2.19
C PRO A 154 22.00 -0.10 0.77
N ALA A 155 22.04 1.13 0.26
CA ALA A 155 21.59 1.42 -1.11
C ALA A 155 22.52 0.82 -2.18
N ALA A 156 23.79 0.58 -1.85
CA ALA A 156 24.77 0.04 -2.77
C ALA A 156 24.36 -1.35 -3.30
N GLY A 157 24.40 -1.52 -4.63
CA GLY A 157 24.08 -2.79 -5.29
C GLY A 157 22.59 -3.16 -5.30
N VAL A 158 21.69 -2.28 -4.84
CA VAL A 158 20.24 -2.49 -4.92
C VAL A 158 19.75 -2.14 -6.32
N ARG A 159 18.82 -2.95 -6.85
CA ARG A 159 18.18 -2.71 -8.15
C ARG A 159 17.37 -1.41 -8.09
N LYS A 160 17.17 -0.77 -9.24
CA LYS A 160 16.29 0.39 -9.34
C LYS A 160 14.83 -0.04 -9.45
N LEU A 161 13.96 0.63 -8.73
CA LEU A 161 12.51 0.48 -8.82
C LEU A 161 12.04 0.93 -10.20
N LYS A 162 11.35 0.03 -10.91
CA LYS A 162 10.72 0.33 -12.19
C LYS A 162 9.23 0.56 -11.95
N VAL A 163 8.74 1.73 -12.34
CA VAL A 163 7.33 2.07 -12.27
C VAL A 163 6.81 2.26 -13.68
N ASN A 164 5.90 1.39 -14.09
CA ASN A 164 5.21 1.50 -15.37
C ASN A 164 3.73 1.72 -15.09
N TYR A 165 3.17 2.75 -15.68
CA TYR A 165 1.74 3.00 -15.64
C TYR A 165 1.11 2.59 -16.96
N ARG A 166 0.02 1.82 -16.89
CA ARG A 166 -0.80 1.44 -18.04
C ARG A 166 -2.18 2.06 -17.86
N ALA A 167 -2.62 2.80 -18.88
CA ALA A 167 -3.93 3.42 -18.89
C ALA A 167 -5.04 2.38 -18.74
N CYS A 168 -6.07 2.68 -17.97
CA CYS A 168 -7.29 1.88 -17.87
C CYS A 168 -7.95 1.68 -19.23
N SER A 169 -7.86 2.68 -20.10
CA SER A 169 -8.34 2.62 -21.48
C SER A 169 -7.52 1.70 -22.40
N GLY A 170 -6.34 1.26 -21.97
CA GLY A 170 -5.40 0.50 -22.80
C GLY A 170 -4.74 1.32 -23.93
N THR A 171 -4.95 2.63 -23.98
CA THR A 171 -4.51 3.48 -25.10
C THR A 171 -3.07 3.98 -24.98
N PHE A 172 -2.46 3.91 -23.80
CA PHE A 172 -1.07 4.28 -23.58
C PHE A 172 -0.48 3.59 -22.36
N ASP A 173 0.85 3.56 -22.32
CA ASP A 173 1.66 3.22 -21.16
C ASP A 173 2.87 4.15 -21.08
N LEU A 174 3.43 4.32 -19.88
CA LEU A 174 4.66 5.10 -19.68
C LEU A 174 5.45 4.61 -18.47
N ALA A 175 6.76 4.79 -18.56
CA ALA A 175 7.65 4.67 -17.42
C ALA A 175 7.57 5.97 -16.58
N ILE A 176 7.32 5.83 -15.29
CA ILE A 176 7.34 6.92 -14.31
C ILE A 176 8.67 6.85 -13.56
N ARG A 177 9.36 7.97 -13.45
CA ARG A 177 10.50 8.12 -12.51
C ARG A 177 9.96 8.66 -11.19
N PRO A 178 9.93 7.85 -10.12
CA PRO A 178 9.37 8.27 -8.83
C PRO A 178 10.02 9.55 -8.32
N PHE A 179 9.22 10.58 -8.13
CA PHE A 179 9.65 11.89 -7.66
C PHE A 179 10.83 12.49 -8.45
N GLY A 180 10.88 12.25 -9.77
CA GLY A 180 11.93 12.75 -10.65
C GLY A 180 13.29 12.04 -10.55
N GLY A 181 13.39 10.93 -9.80
CA GLY A 181 14.66 10.22 -9.60
C GLY A 181 14.53 8.70 -9.53
N ASP A 182 15.68 8.05 -9.34
CA ASP A 182 15.73 6.61 -9.09
C ASP A 182 15.49 6.30 -7.60
N LEU A 183 14.83 5.17 -7.34
CA LEU A 183 14.66 4.60 -6.00
C LEU A 183 15.21 3.17 -5.97
N PRO A 184 15.88 2.76 -4.88
CA PRO A 184 16.17 1.36 -4.62
C PRO A 184 14.89 0.51 -4.52
N ASP A 185 14.92 -0.68 -5.11
CA ASP A 185 13.89 -1.71 -4.97
C ASP A 185 14.46 -2.90 -4.17
N ILE A 186 13.95 -3.07 -2.95
CA ILE A 186 14.35 -4.15 -2.04
C ILE A 186 13.36 -5.30 -1.98
N THR A 187 12.28 -5.27 -2.76
CA THR A 187 11.18 -6.26 -2.68
C THR A 187 11.62 -7.69 -3.02
N ASN A 188 12.67 -7.82 -3.84
CA ASN A 188 13.25 -9.13 -4.21
C ASN A 188 14.36 -9.61 -3.25
N ARG A 189 14.63 -8.91 -2.14
CA ARG A 189 15.70 -9.31 -1.21
C ARG A 189 15.19 -10.31 -0.19
N SER A 190 16.04 -11.29 0.15
CA SER A 190 15.77 -12.21 1.26
C SER A 190 15.70 -11.49 2.61
N GLU A 191 16.58 -10.53 2.86
CA GLU A 191 16.53 -9.64 4.02
C GLU A 191 16.41 -8.17 3.59
N PRO A 192 15.56 -7.37 4.26
CA PRO A 192 14.84 -7.70 5.51
C PRO A 192 13.45 -8.35 5.30
N ILE A 193 13.03 -8.56 4.04
CA ILE A 193 11.65 -8.95 3.71
C ILE A 193 11.29 -10.35 4.23
N GLY A 194 12.17 -11.34 4.03
CA GLY A 194 11.99 -12.69 4.54
C GLY A 194 12.02 -12.75 6.07
N GLY A 195 12.88 -11.96 6.73
CA GLY A 195 12.87 -11.81 8.18
C GLY A 195 11.56 -11.22 8.69
N ALA A 196 11.04 -10.17 8.04
CA ALA A 196 9.76 -9.57 8.38
C ALA A 196 8.59 -10.56 8.25
N ARG A 197 8.58 -11.41 7.21
CA ARG A 197 7.57 -12.47 7.05
C ARG A 197 7.61 -13.51 8.17
N ARG A 198 8.81 -13.95 8.56
CA ARG A 198 8.96 -14.88 9.70
C ARG A 198 8.45 -14.26 11.00
N ILE A 199 8.80 -13.00 11.28
CA ILE A 199 8.30 -12.28 12.45
C ILE A 199 6.76 -12.19 12.42
N PHE A 200 6.17 -11.92 11.26
CA PHE A 200 4.71 -11.89 11.11
C PHE A 200 4.06 -13.24 11.39
N ASP A 201 4.64 -14.33 10.88
CA ASP A 201 4.14 -15.68 11.11
C ASP A 201 4.19 -16.04 12.60
N ASP A 202 5.31 -15.75 13.28
CA ASP A 202 5.50 -15.98 14.72
C ASP A 202 4.50 -15.16 15.55
N CYS A 203 4.28 -13.88 15.22
CA CYS A 203 3.27 -13.06 15.89
C CYS A 203 1.87 -13.62 15.69
N THR A 204 1.58 -14.13 14.49
CA THR A 204 0.28 -14.71 14.16
C THR A 204 0.04 -16.03 14.92
N ASP A 205 1.08 -16.84 15.14
CA ASP A 205 0.99 -18.06 15.96
C ASP A 205 0.72 -17.74 17.43
N ARG A 206 1.40 -16.75 18.00
CA ARG A 206 1.16 -16.28 19.38
C ARG A 206 -0.28 -15.79 19.56
N LEU A 207 -0.82 -15.06 18.59
CA LEU A 207 -2.21 -14.62 18.59
C LEU A 207 -3.20 -15.80 18.54
N ASP A 208 -2.89 -16.85 17.77
CA ASP A 208 -3.74 -18.05 17.68
C ASP A 208 -3.78 -18.81 19.00
N ASP A 209 -2.60 -19.05 19.59
CA ASP A 209 -2.47 -19.74 20.88
C ASP A 209 -3.20 -18.98 21.99
N TYR A 210 -3.03 -17.66 22.03
CA TYR A 210 -3.75 -16.82 22.97
C TYR A 210 -5.27 -16.88 22.76
N SER A 211 -5.75 -16.80 21.51
CA SER A 211 -7.18 -16.92 21.21
C SER A 211 -7.76 -18.26 21.67
N ARG A 212 -6.99 -19.35 21.58
CA ARG A 212 -7.40 -20.68 22.04
C ARG A 212 -7.46 -20.76 23.56
N MET A 213 -6.53 -20.11 24.26
CA MET A 213 -6.52 -20.03 25.73
C MET A 213 -7.72 -19.24 26.25
N LEU A 214 -8.02 -18.07 25.65
CA LEU A 214 -9.18 -17.26 25.97
C LEU A 214 -10.50 -18.01 25.78
N GLY A 215 -10.65 -18.76 24.68
CA GLY A 215 -11.84 -19.58 24.44
C GLY A 215 -12.08 -20.67 25.50
N ARG A 216 -11.05 -21.02 26.29
CA ARG A 216 -11.14 -21.98 27.39
C ARG A 216 -11.31 -21.33 28.76
N SER A 217 -11.19 -20.01 28.86
CA SER A 217 -11.24 -19.27 30.12
C SER A 217 -12.20 -18.08 30.00
N GLU A 218 -13.40 -18.22 30.58
CA GLU A 218 -14.43 -17.18 30.49
C GLU A 218 -13.93 -15.83 31.03
N GLY A 219 -13.89 -14.80 30.17
CA GLY A 219 -13.80 -13.40 30.59
C GLY A 219 -12.44 -12.70 30.54
N LEU A 220 -11.38 -13.33 30.02
CA LEU A 220 -10.09 -12.65 29.83
C LEU A 220 -10.12 -11.71 28.61
N LYS A 221 -9.68 -10.46 28.79
CA LYS A 221 -9.54 -9.48 27.70
C LYS A 221 -8.13 -9.55 27.08
N PRO A 222 -7.99 -9.45 25.74
CA PRO A 222 -6.69 -9.38 25.07
C PRO A 222 -5.81 -8.23 25.57
N SER A 223 -4.57 -8.54 25.95
CA SER A 223 -3.53 -7.56 26.26
C SER A 223 -2.17 -8.07 25.81
N LEU A 224 -1.23 -7.16 25.51
CA LEU A 224 0.16 -7.50 25.16
C LEU A 224 0.80 -8.44 26.18
N ALA A 225 0.66 -8.13 27.47
CA ALA A 225 1.23 -8.95 28.56
C ALA A 225 0.66 -10.38 28.61
N ALA A 226 -0.53 -10.61 28.04
CA ALA A 226 -1.17 -11.92 28.04
C ALA A 226 -0.80 -12.76 26.80
N VAL A 227 -0.24 -12.14 25.76
CA VAL A 227 0.27 -12.78 24.52
C VAL A 227 1.80 -12.84 24.49
N ALA A 228 2.44 -12.10 25.41
CA ALA A 228 3.89 -12.05 25.66
C ALA A 228 4.46 -13.46 25.87
#